data_AF-A0A9D8CPF4-F1
#
_entry.id   AF-A0A9D8CPF4-F1
#
_cell.length_a   1.000
_cell.length_b   1.000
_cell.length_c   1.000
_cell.angle_alpha   90.00
_cell.angle_beta   90.00
_cell.angle_gamma   90.00
#
_symmetry.space_group_name_H-M   'P 1'
#
loop_
_entity.id
_entity.type
_entity.pdbx_description
1 polymer ?
#
loop_
_entity_poly.entity_id
_entity_poly.type
_entity_poly.pdbx_seq_one_letter_code
_entity_poly.pdbx_strand_id
1 'polypeptide(L)'
;MTDIAVNRRADFRTFCTEVFPAEHRHPANVALHVAGVLASAALVVWALAAGPWWLVLFYPVVHVVPGLIGHRLFERDAERGDLRVGRRDYPGLWFIAANHRLAWRALTGRRA
;
A
#
# COMPACT_ATOMS: atom_id res chain seq x y z
N MET A 1 10.05 7.36 20.32
CA MET A 1 9.20 6.48 19.49
C MET A 1 7.81 6.54 20.10
N THR A 2 6.94 7.38 19.54
CA THR A 2 5.58 7.57 20.06
C THR A 2 4.75 6.36 19.65
N ASP A 3 4.19 5.64 20.62
CA ASP A 3 3.35 4.46 20.38
C ASP A 3 2.01 4.96 19.81
N ILE A 4 1.86 4.95 18.48
CA ILE A 4 0.59 5.32 17.84
C ILE A 4 -0.36 4.15 18.08
N ALA A 5 -1.20 4.27 19.11
CA ALA A 5 -2.22 3.30 19.45
C ALA A 5 -3.10 2.98 18.23
N VAL A 6 -3.44 1.69 18.04
CA VAL A 6 -4.40 1.24 17.04
C VAL A 6 -5.68 2.07 17.17
N ASN A 7 -6.12 2.73 16.10
CA ASN A 7 -7.36 3.50 16.12
C ASN A 7 -8.56 2.55 16.13
N ARG A 8 -8.96 2.07 17.32
CA ARG A 8 -10.04 1.09 17.52
C ARG A 8 -11.43 1.61 17.13
N ARG A 9 -11.59 2.91 16.87
CA ARG A 9 -12.84 3.53 16.42
C ARG A 9 -12.88 3.80 14.93
N ALA A 10 -11.76 3.66 14.22
CA ALA A 10 -11.74 3.85 12.79
C ALA A 10 -12.50 2.74 12.09
N ASP A 11 -13.36 3.11 11.14
CA ASP A 11 -13.99 2.16 10.23
C ASP A 11 -13.18 2.04 8.93
N PHE A 12 -13.26 0.86 8.32
CA PHE A 12 -12.51 0.54 7.10
C PHE A 12 -12.84 1.49 5.94
N ARG A 13 -14.08 1.98 5.86
CA ARG A 13 -14.51 2.87 4.79
C ARG A 13 -13.79 4.21 4.91
N THR A 14 -13.82 4.85 6.09
CA THR A 14 -13.11 6.10 6.39
C THR A 14 -11.61 5.97 6.12
N PHE A 15 -11.00 4.85 6.54
CA PHE A 15 -9.60 4.58 6.20
C PHE A 15 -9.35 4.61 4.70
N CYS A 16 -10.18 3.92 3.91
CA CYS A 16 -10.02 3.84 2.46
C CYS A 16 -10.40 5.12 1.69
N THR A 17 -11.33 5.93 2.21
CA THR A 17 -11.85 7.11 1.50
C THR A 17 -11.16 8.41 1.89
N GLU A 18 -10.61 8.48 3.09
CA GLU A 18 -10.10 9.73 3.66
C GLU A 18 -8.64 9.59 4.08
N VAL A 19 -8.36 8.69 5.02
CA VAL A 19 -7.03 8.57 5.64
C VAL A 19 -5.98 8.16 4.62
N PHE A 20 -6.21 7.03 3.94
CA PHE A 20 -5.25 6.46 3.02
C PHE A 20 -4.99 7.39 1.81
N PRO A 21 -6.00 7.93 1.10
CA PRO A 21 -5.76 8.88 0.01
C PRO A 21 -5.06 10.18 0.44
N ALA A 22 -5.36 10.70 1.64
CA ALA A 22 -4.72 11.91 2.15
C ALA A 22 -3.20 11.75 2.32
N GLU A 23 -2.75 10.52 2.58
CA GLU A 23 -1.34 10.16 2.71
C GLU A 23 -0.65 9.88 1.37
N HIS A 24 -1.38 9.81 0.26
CA HIS A 24 -0.89 9.38 -1.06
C HIS A 24 -1.33 10.38 -2.14
N ARG A 25 -0.67 11.53 -2.20
CA ARG A 25 -1.02 12.66 -3.05
C ARG A 25 -0.07 12.85 -4.23
N HIS A 26 1.20 12.47 -4.08
CA HIS A 26 2.20 12.67 -5.10
C HIS A 26 2.03 11.63 -6.23
N PRO A 27 1.90 12.04 -7.50
CA PRO A 27 1.60 11.12 -8.60
C PRO A 27 2.67 10.04 -8.77
N ALA A 28 3.94 10.36 -8.53
CA ALA A 28 5.01 9.36 -8.58
C ALA A 28 4.92 8.33 -7.43
N ASN A 29 4.45 8.70 -6.24
CA ASN A 29 4.23 7.72 -5.17
C ASN A 29 3.04 6.81 -5.53
N VAL A 30 1.94 7.40 -5.99
CA VAL A 30 0.78 6.64 -6.48
C VAL A 30 1.19 5.64 -7.57
N ALA A 31 2.04 6.05 -8.52
CA ALA A 31 2.55 5.17 -9.57
C ALA A 31 3.35 3.99 -9.00
N LEU A 32 4.15 4.19 -7.96
CA LEU A 32 4.90 3.12 -7.30
C LEU A 32 3.98 2.14 -6.57
N HIS A 33 2.92 2.63 -5.92
CA HIS A 33 1.89 1.76 -5.33
C HIS A 33 1.14 0.95 -6.40
N VAL A 34 0.76 1.58 -7.51
CA VAL A 34 0.16 0.89 -8.67
C VAL A 34 1.12 -0.19 -9.18
N ALA A 35 2.40 0.12 -9.35
CA ALA A 35 3.41 -0.83 -9.81
C ALA A 35 3.54 -2.02 -8.85
N GLY A 36 3.55 -1.79 -7.53
CA GLY A 36 3.56 -2.85 -6.52
C GLY A 36 2.32 -3.76 -6.60
N VAL A 37 1.13 -3.19 -6.76
CA VAL A 37 -0.12 -3.94 -6.95
C VAL A 37 -0.06 -4.81 -8.21
N LEU A 38 0.32 -4.25 -9.35
CA LEU A 38 0.39 -4.98 -10.62
C LEU A 38 1.48 -6.05 -10.61
N ALA A 39 2.68 -5.73 -10.11
CA ALA A 39 3.79 -6.68 -10.03
C ALA A 39 3.47 -7.84 -9.09
N SER A 40 2.85 -7.57 -7.94
CA SER A 40 2.45 -8.62 -6.99
C SER A 40 1.32 -9.50 -7.54
N ALA A 41 0.37 -8.93 -8.28
CA ALA A 41 -0.66 -9.72 -8.98
C ALA A 41 -0.04 -10.61 -10.07
N ALA A 42 0.85 -10.05 -10.91
CA ALA A 42 1.56 -10.79 -11.95
C ALA A 42 2.40 -11.93 -11.36
N LEU A 43 3.10 -11.67 -10.24
CA LEU A 43 3.86 -12.68 -9.51
C LEU A 43 2.98 -13.85 -9.07
N VAL A 44 1.83 -13.58 -8.46
CA VAL A 44 0.91 -14.62 -7.99
C VAL A 44 0.38 -15.45 -9.16
N VAL A 45 -0.11 -14.80 -10.22
CA VAL A 45 -0.61 -15.49 -11.42
C VAL A 45 0.46 -16.37 -12.03
N TRP A 46 1.65 -15.83 -12.24
CA TRP A 46 2.77 -16.57 -12.83
C TRP A 46 3.25 -17.71 -11.93
N ALA A 47 3.43 -17.47 -10.62
CA ALA A 47 3.89 -18.50 -9.68
C ALA A 47 2.94 -19.69 -9.63
N LEU A 48 1.63 -19.44 -9.65
CA LEU A 48 0.60 -20.49 -9.68
C LEU A 48 0.58 -21.23 -11.03
N ALA A 49 0.72 -20.51 -12.15
CA ALA A 49 0.69 -21.11 -13.48
C ALA A 49 1.96 -21.90 -13.84
N ALA A 50 3.14 -21.42 -13.44
CA ALA A 50 4.43 -21.99 -13.83
C ALA A 50 4.97 -23.04 -12.84
N GLY A 51 4.35 -23.22 -11.67
CA GLY A 51 4.74 -24.20 -10.67
C GLY A 51 5.56 -23.74 -9.45
N PRO A 52 6.29 -22.60 -9.43
CA PRO A 52 7.04 -22.19 -8.25
C PRO A 52 6.13 -21.52 -7.20
N TRP A 53 5.17 -22.26 -6.65
CA TRP A 53 4.11 -21.73 -5.77
C TRP A 53 4.64 -21.04 -4.51
N TRP A 54 5.84 -21.40 -4.05
CA TRP A 54 6.51 -20.75 -2.91
C TRP A 54 6.73 -19.25 -3.14
N LEU A 55 6.80 -18.80 -4.40
CA LEU A 55 6.93 -17.38 -4.73
C LEU A 55 5.70 -16.54 -4.35
N VAL A 56 4.54 -17.16 -4.15
CA VAL A 56 3.36 -16.47 -3.61
C VAL A 56 3.65 -15.87 -2.23
N LEU A 57 4.57 -16.45 -1.45
CA LEU A 57 4.99 -15.91 -0.16
C LEU A 57 5.65 -14.53 -0.26
N PHE A 58 6.19 -14.17 -1.44
CA PHE A 58 6.77 -12.84 -1.69
C PHE A 58 5.72 -11.79 -2.06
N TYR A 59 4.44 -12.16 -2.20
CA TYR A 59 3.35 -11.23 -2.49
C TYR A 59 3.37 -9.99 -1.60
N PRO A 60 3.42 -10.08 -0.24
CA PRO A 60 3.38 -8.90 0.61
C PRO A 60 4.58 -7.98 0.38
N VAL A 61 5.76 -8.54 0.10
CA VAL A 61 6.99 -7.77 -0.14
C VAL A 61 6.88 -6.99 -1.45
N VAL A 62 6.56 -7.68 -2.55
CA VAL A 62 6.45 -7.06 -3.87
C VAL A 62 5.30 -6.04 -3.91
N HIS A 63 4.23 -6.30 -3.16
CA HIS A 63 3.09 -5.41 -3.07
C HIS A 63 3.42 -4.09 -2.35
N VAL A 64 4.18 -4.15 -1.25
CA VAL A 64 4.35 -3.02 -0.33
C VAL A 64 5.62 -2.22 -0.61
N VAL A 65 6.76 -2.87 -0.88
CA VAL A 65 8.07 -2.22 -0.95
C VAL A 65 8.14 -1.02 -1.92
N PRO A 66 7.59 -1.10 -3.15
CA PRO A 66 7.61 0.05 -4.07
C PRO A 66 6.94 1.29 -3.48
N GLY A 67 5.79 1.14 -2.82
CA GLY A 67 5.08 2.24 -2.17
C GLY A 67 5.84 2.84 -0.99
N LEU A 68 6.54 2.02 -0.19
CA LEU A 68 7.40 2.51 0.89
C LEU A 68 8.55 3.38 0.36
N ILE A 69 9.18 2.93 -0.74
CA ILE A 69 10.22 3.71 -1.43
C ILE A 69 9.63 5.06 -1.87
N GLY A 70 8.44 5.06 -2.45
CA GLY A 70 7.78 6.28 -2.90
C GLY A 70 7.46 7.24 -1.75
N HIS A 71 7.02 6.75 -0.59
CA HIS A 71 6.87 7.61 0.60
C HIS A 71 8.19 8.29 0.98
N ARG A 72 9.29 7.54 1.03
CA ARG A 72 10.62 8.09 1.40
C ARG A 72 11.11 9.18 0.44
N LEU A 73 10.76 9.04 -0.84
CA LEU A 73 11.18 9.94 -1.91
C LEU A 73 10.28 11.17 -2.03
N PHE A 74 8.96 11.02 -1.91
CA PHE A 74 8.00 12.04 -2.31
C PHE A 74 7.07 12.54 -1.19
N GLU A 75 6.91 11.79 -0.10
CA GLU A 75 5.88 12.04 0.92
C GLU A 75 6.43 11.76 2.33
N ARG A 76 7.52 12.44 2.66
CA ARG A 76 8.18 12.36 3.97
C ARG A 76 7.27 12.88 5.08
N ASP A 77 7.40 12.29 6.25
CA ASP A 77 6.55 12.61 7.39
C ASP A 77 7.24 12.16 8.67
N ALA A 78 7.44 13.12 9.57
CA ALA A 78 8.20 12.94 10.79
C ALA A 78 7.43 12.15 11.87
N GLU A 79 6.09 12.15 11.84
CA GLU A 79 5.27 11.52 12.87
C GLU A 79 5.21 10.01 12.71
N ARG A 80 5.05 9.53 11.47
CA ARG A 80 4.91 8.08 11.18
C ARG A 80 6.10 7.52 10.41
N GLY A 81 7.14 8.33 10.24
CA GLY A 81 8.40 7.99 9.58
C GLY A 81 8.31 7.99 8.07
N ASP A 82 9.40 8.40 7.41
CA ASP A 82 9.46 8.57 5.96
C ASP A 82 9.17 7.30 5.15
N LEU A 83 9.53 6.13 5.69
CA LEU A 83 9.31 4.84 5.03
C LEU A 83 7.99 4.18 5.41
N ARG A 84 7.26 4.69 6.43
CA ARG A 84 6.03 4.09 6.98
C ARG A 84 6.16 2.65 7.50
N VAL A 85 7.38 2.15 7.67
CA VAL A 85 7.64 0.77 8.12
C VAL A 85 7.22 0.58 9.57
N GLY A 86 6.58 -0.55 9.86
CA GLY A 86 6.22 -0.95 11.23
C GLY A 86 5.03 -0.19 11.82
N ARG A 87 4.26 0.55 11.01
CA ARG A 87 3.01 1.19 11.44
C ARG A 87 1.98 0.17 11.93
N ARG A 88 1.30 0.53 13.02
CA ARG A 88 0.28 -0.30 13.69
C ARG A 88 -1.02 0.46 13.98
N ASP A 89 -1.18 1.64 13.42
CA ASP A 89 -2.34 2.50 13.67
C ASP A 89 -3.62 2.00 12.99
N TYR A 90 -3.49 1.17 11.95
CA TYR A 90 -4.58 0.44 11.28
C TYR A 90 -4.21 -1.03 11.00
N PRO A 91 -5.20 -1.93 10.80
CA PRO A 91 -4.93 -3.32 10.42
C PRO A 91 -4.15 -3.44 9.10
N GLY A 92 -3.13 -4.30 9.05
CA GLY A 92 -2.27 -4.49 7.87
C GLY A 92 -3.04 -4.82 6.57
N LEU A 93 -4.09 -5.65 6.68
CA LEU A 93 -4.94 -6.00 5.54
C LEU A 93 -5.69 -4.80 4.95
N TRP A 94 -5.93 -3.75 5.74
CA TRP A 94 -6.58 -2.54 5.23
C TRP A 94 -5.66 -1.79 4.28
N PHE A 95 -4.35 -1.72 4.56
CA PHE A 95 -3.37 -1.13 3.66
C PHE A 95 -3.32 -1.87 2.32
N ILE A 96 -3.35 -3.22 2.35
CA ILE A 96 -3.40 -4.03 1.13
C ILE A 96 -4.67 -3.71 0.31
N ALA A 97 -5.83 -3.70 0.96
CA ALA A 97 -7.08 -3.39 0.26
C ALA A 97 -7.13 -1.95 -0.27
N ALA A 98 -6.61 -0.99 0.49
CA ALA A 98 -6.54 0.41 0.08
C ALA A 98 -5.55 0.63 -1.08
N ASN A 99 -4.44 -0.11 -1.13
CA ASN A 99 -3.53 -0.14 -2.28
C ASN A 99 -4.23 -0.60 -3.56
N HIS A 100 -4.98 -1.70 -3.50
CA HIS A 100 -5.77 -2.17 -4.65
C HIS A 100 -6.81 -1.14 -5.09
N ARG A 101 -7.47 -0.48 -4.14
CA ARG A 101 -8.44 0.58 -4.44
C ARG A 101 -7.76 1.80 -5.09
N LEU A 102 -6.60 2.22 -4.57
CA LEU A 102 -5.79 3.30 -5.13
C LEU A 102 -5.39 2.96 -6.57
N ALA A 103 -4.86 1.76 -6.79
CA ALA A 103 -4.45 1.30 -8.11
C ALA A 103 -5.62 1.27 -9.10
N TRP A 104 -6.77 0.74 -8.68
CA TRP A 104 -7.99 0.74 -9.49
C TRP A 104 -8.44 2.15 -9.85
N ARG A 105 -8.41 3.10 -8.91
CA ARG A 105 -8.78 4.51 -9.17
C ARG A 105 -7.83 5.13 -10.19
N ALA A 106 -6.52 4.97 -9.99
CA ALA A 106 -5.49 5.47 -10.90
C ALA A 106 -5.64 4.91 -12.32
N LEU A 107 -5.85 3.59 -12.46
CA LEU A 107 -6.03 2.92 -13.76
C LEU A 107 -7.34 3.31 -14.46
N THR A 108 -8.36 3.74 -13.71
CA THR A 108 -9.66 4.13 -14.26
C THR A 108 -9.84 5.65 -14.38
N GLY A 109 -8.77 6.43 -14.20
CA GLY A 109 -8.82 7.90 -14.28
C GLY A 109 -9.63 8.57 -13.16
N ARG A 110 -10.03 7.81 -12.13
CA ARG A 110 -10.66 8.38 -10.92
C ARG A 110 -9.56 8.98 -10.06
N ARG A 111 -9.79 10.17 -9.51
CA ARG A 111 -8.83 10.80 -8.57
C ARG A 111 -8.46 9.77 -7.50
N ALA A 112 -7.17 9.54 -7.32
CA ALA A 112 -6.60 8.75 -6.23
C ALA A 112 -7.09 9.28 -4.88
#